data_AF-A0A2V9LD63-F1
#
_entry.id   AF-A0A2V9LD63-F1
#
_cell.length_a   1.000
_cell.length_b   1.000
_cell.length_c   1.000
_cell.angle_alpha   90.00
_cell.angle_beta   90.00
_cell.angle_gamma   90.00
#
_symmetry.space_group_name_H-M   'P 1'
#
loop_
_entity.id
_entity.type
_entity.pdbx_description
1 polymer ?
#
loop_
_entity_poly.entity_id
_entity_poly.type
_entity_poly.pdbx_seq_one_letter_code
_entity_poly.pdbx_strand_id
1 'polypeptide(L)'
;KRSVSPDGRIDSLSVEFSCAVDEQSAGEITSRAGKMLALQARIIERFLDGNSAANDERSGAEDSADGSVPAKMLNIGGMDGKWGRRLFINVQANDQTLKLFGNGKQLAEAITAAGFSNLAEKIAEGLQLNLPCRVVTKPSTDGRFLNIERVLPNPQVRGNHDPRPR
;
A
#
# COMPACT_ATOMS: atom_id res chain seq x y z
N LYS A 1 4.95 -20.58 -13.61
CA LYS A 1 6.24 -20.36 -14.31
C LYS A 1 6.13 -19.11 -15.19
N ARG A 2 7.24 -18.39 -15.43
CA ARG A 2 7.26 -17.22 -16.33
C ARG A 2 8.48 -17.25 -17.26
N SER A 3 8.31 -16.81 -18.50
CA SER A 3 9.43 -16.55 -19.42
C SER A 3 9.73 -15.06 -19.46
N VAL A 4 11.00 -14.71 -19.62
CA VAL A 4 11.46 -13.31 -19.63
C VAL A 4 12.29 -13.07 -20.90
N SER A 5 11.92 -12.04 -21.66
CA SER A 5 12.64 -11.59 -22.84
C SER A 5 14.00 -10.96 -22.47
N PRO A 6 14.95 -10.86 -23.42
CA PRO A 6 16.29 -10.31 -23.15
C PRO A 6 16.30 -8.87 -22.60
N ASP A 7 15.23 -8.12 -22.83
CA ASP A 7 14.98 -6.76 -22.33
C ASP A 7 14.37 -6.73 -20.92
N GLY A 8 14.19 -7.89 -20.28
CA GLY A 8 13.68 -8.02 -18.91
C GLY A 8 12.15 -8.09 -18.80
N ARG A 9 11.40 -8.06 -19.91
CA ARG A 9 9.93 -8.14 -19.89
C ARG A 9 9.43 -9.57 -19.79
N ILE A 10 8.33 -9.79 -19.06
CA ILE A 10 7.69 -11.10 -18.99
C ILE A 10 6.92 -11.34 -20.29
N ASP A 11 7.33 -12.33 -21.06
CA ASP A 11 6.75 -12.66 -22.37
C ASP A 11 5.55 -13.61 -22.26
N SER A 12 5.57 -14.49 -21.25
CA SER A 12 4.44 -15.37 -20.96
C SER A 12 4.38 -15.77 -19.48
N LEU A 13 3.16 -16.03 -19.00
CA LEU A 13 2.87 -16.48 -17.64
C LEU A 13 2.02 -17.75 -17.67
N SER A 14 2.51 -18.82 -17.05
CA SER A 14 1.77 -20.08 -16.88
C SER A 14 1.47 -20.29 -15.39
N VAL A 15 0.20 -20.47 -15.04
CA VAL A 15 -0.26 -20.69 -13.67
C VAL A 15 -0.96 -22.04 -13.59
N GLU A 16 -0.34 -22.97 -12.86
CA GLU A 16 -0.86 -24.33 -12.66
C GLU A 16 -1.18 -24.52 -11.19
N PHE A 17 -2.31 -25.17 -10.91
CA PHE A 17 -2.69 -25.51 -9.55
C PHE A 17 -2.97 -27.00 -9.47
N SER A 18 -2.32 -27.66 -8.52
CA SER A 18 -2.60 -29.05 -8.18
C SER A 18 -3.48 -29.09 -6.93
N CYS A 19 -4.60 -29.79 -6.97
CA CYS A 19 -5.45 -30.02 -5.80
C CYS A 19 -5.71 -31.51 -5.64
N ALA A 20 -5.38 -32.03 -4.46
CA ALA A 20 -5.76 -33.38 -4.05
C ALA A 20 -7.28 -33.42 -3.86
N VAL A 21 -7.91 -34.49 -4.35
CA VAL A 21 -9.37 -34.69 -4.35
C VAL A 21 -9.83 -35.76 -3.34
N ASP A 22 -8.90 -36.36 -2.59
CA ASP A 22 -9.25 -37.37 -1.60
C ASP A 22 -10.20 -36.79 -0.54
N GLU A 23 -11.23 -37.59 -0.23
CA GLU A 23 -12.30 -37.32 0.74
C GLU A 23 -13.22 -36.12 0.39
N GLN A 24 -13.19 -35.58 -0.82
CA GLN A 24 -14.08 -34.51 -1.26
C GLN A 24 -15.25 -35.02 -2.11
N SER A 25 -16.45 -34.52 -1.84
CA SER A 25 -17.61 -34.78 -2.69
C SER A 25 -17.46 -34.10 -4.06
N ALA A 26 -18.11 -34.64 -5.10
CA ALA A 26 -18.06 -34.06 -6.44
C ALA A 26 -18.51 -32.58 -6.48
N GLY A 27 -19.44 -32.18 -5.60
CA GLY A 27 -19.88 -30.80 -5.45
C GLY A 27 -18.80 -29.89 -4.89
N GLU A 28 -18.03 -30.36 -3.90
CA GLU A 28 -16.92 -29.62 -3.31
C GLU A 28 -15.74 -29.49 -4.27
N ILE A 29 -15.43 -30.56 -5.02
CA ILE A 29 -14.42 -30.56 -6.07
C ILE A 29 -14.80 -29.53 -7.15
N THR A 30 -16.06 -29.52 -7.58
CA THR A 30 -16.56 -28.58 -8.59
C THR A 30 -16.53 -27.14 -8.08
N SER A 31 -16.96 -26.90 -6.84
CA SER A 31 -16.92 -25.57 -6.22
C SER A 31 -15.48 -25.06 -6.09
N ARG A 32 -14.55 -25.92 -5.68
CA ARG A 32 -13.13 -25.59 -5.54
C ARG A 32 -12.48 -25.32 -6.90
N ALA A 33 -12.74 -26.16 -7.90
CA ALA A 33 -12.29 -25.95 -9.27
C ALA A 33 -12.80 -24.61 -9.83
N GLY A 34 -14.07 -24.28 -9.60
CA GLY A 34 -14.66 -23.00 -9.99
C GLY A 34 -13.95 -21.80 -9.37
N LYS A 35 -13.65 -21.87 -8.06
CA LYS A 35 -12.89 -20.82 -7.36
C LYS A 35 -11.46 -20.67 -7.91
N MET A 36 -10.82 -21.77 -8.28
CA MET A 36 -9.46 -21.77 -8.83
C MET A 36 -9.43 -21.19 -10.25
N LEU A 37 -10.40 -21.54 -11.10
CA LEU A 37 -10.56 -20.94 -12.43
C LEU A 37 -10.83 -19.44 -12.35
N ALA A 38 -11.68 -19.00 -11.42
CA ALA A 38 -11.92 -17.58 -11.17
C ALA A 38 -10.65 -16.85 -10.70
N LEU A 39 -9.83 -17.51 -9.86
CA LEU A 39 -8.54 -16.96 -9.43
C LEU A 39 -7.55 -16.86 -10.61
N GLN A 40 -7.51 -17.87 -11.49
CA GLN A 40 -6.69 -17.83 -12.71
C GLN A 40 -7.12 -16.70 -13.64
N ALA A 41 -8.42 -16.56 -13.92
CA ALA A 41 -8.95 -15.49 -14.76
C ALA A 41 -8.56 -14.11 -14.20
N ARG A 42 -8.73 -13.92 -12.88
CA ARG A 42 -8.35 -12.67 -12.22
C ARG A 42 -6.85 -12.38 -12.30
N ILE A 43 -5.98 -13.39 -12.21
CA ILE A 43 -4.52 -13.21 -12.37
C ILE A 43 -4.18 -12.81 -13.81
N ILE A 44 -4.86 -13.40 -14.80
CA ILE A 44 -4.63 -13.13 -16.22
C ILE A 44 -5.11 -11.73 -16.61
N GLU A 45 -6.32 -11.34 -16.23
CA GLU A 45 -6.85 -9.97 -16.45
C GLU A 45 -5.89 -8.93 -15.88
N ARG A 46 -5.44 -9.18 -14.65
CA ARG A 46 -4.47 -8.39 -13.95
C ARG A 46 -3.12 -8.27 -14.66
N PHE A 47 -2.69 -9.30 -15.39
CA PHE A 47 -1.45 -9.28 -16.16
C PHE A 47 -1.65 -8.53 -17.49
N LEU A 48 -2.78 -8.73 -18.17
CA LEU A 48 -3.11 -8.06 -19.44
C LEU A 48 -3.33 -6.55 -19.26
N ASP A 49 -4.02 -6.14 -18.19
CA ASP A 49 -4.25 -4.74 -17.86
C ASP A 49 -2.95 -4.00 -17.51
N GLY A 50 -1.98 -4.73 -16.94
CA GLY A 50 -0.63 -4.22 -16.65
C GLY A 50 0.27 -4.08 -17.89
N ASN A 51 -0.16 -4.53 -19.07
CA ASN A 51 0.63 -4.47 -20.30
C ASN A 51 0.33 -3.23 -21.17
N SER A 52 -0.77 -2.51 -20.90
CA SER A 52 -1.10 -1.23 -21.57
C SER A 52 -0.52 0.00 -20.88
N ALA A 53 0.00 -0.16 -19.67
CA ALA A 53 0.69 0.89 -18.93
C ALA A 53 1.89 0.25 -18.25
N ALA A 54 3.08 0.72 -18.59
CA ALA A 54 4.32 0.23 -18.03
C ALA A 54 4.25 0.12 -16.49
N ASN A 55 4.43 -1.12 -16.01
CA ASN A 55 5.08 -1.46 -14.76
C ASN A 55 4.51 -0.83 -13.47
N ASP A 56 3.46 -1.42 -12.88
CA ASP A 56 3.21 -1.27 -11.44
C ASP A 56 2.34 -2.43 -10.90
N GLU A 57 2.98 -3.40 -10.21
CA GLU A 57 2.29 -4.45 -9.45
C GLU A 57 1.96 -3.96 -8.03
N ARG A 58 0.72 -3.50 -7.87
CA ARG A 58 -0.28 -3.89 -6.85
C ARG A 58 0.14 -4.07 -5.38
N SER A 59 -0.43 -3.18 -4.57
CA SER A 59 -1.07 -3.49 -3.29
C SER A 59 -2.50 -2.93 -3.29
N GLY A 60 -3.45 -3.66 -2.69
CA GLY A 60 -4.90 -3.42 -2.82
C GLY A 60 -5.34 -1.98 -2.59
N ALA A 61 -5.71 -1.30 -3.67
CA ALA A 61 -6.65 -0.19 -3.61
C ALA A 61 -8.02 -0.79 -3.29
N GLU A 62 -8.35 -0.87 -2.00
CA GLU A 62 -9.75 -0.61 -1.63
C GLU A 62 -9.99 0.82 -2.10
N ASP A 63 -10.74 0.95 -3.20
CA ASP A 63 -11.25 2.24 -3.68
C ASP A 63 -12.08 2.84 -2.56
N SER A 64 -11.39 3.60 -1.72
CA SER A 64 -12.02 4.43 -0.74
C SER A 64 -12.74 5.52 -1.53
N ALA A 65 -14.01 5.77 -1.24
CA ALA A 65 -14.83 6.78 -1.92
C ALA A 65 -14.15 8.18 -1.98
N ASP A 66 -13.19 8.43 -1.08
CA ASP A 66 -12.43 9.68 -0.98
C ASP A 66 -11.08 9.70 -1.76
N GLY A 67 -10.79 8.67 -2.58
CA GLY A 67 -9.55 8.60 -3.38
C GLY A 67 -8.26 8.40 -2.56
N SER A 68 -8.38 7.88 -1.34
CA SER A 68 -7.23 7.58 -0.49
C SER A 68 -6.82 6.11 -0.54
N VAL A 69 -5.52 5.88 -0.50
CA VAL A 69 -4.93 4.54 -0.54
C VAL A 69 -4.39 4.13 0.84
N PRO A 70 -4.42 2.83 1.17
CA PRO A 70 -3.73 2.29 2.33
C PRO A 70 -2.22 2.61 2.28
N ALA A 71 -1.66 2.96 3.42
CA ALA A 71 -0.26 3.34 3.54
C ALA A 71 0.33 3.01 4.91
N LYS A 72 1.66 3.13 5.02
CA LYS A 72 2.38 2.94 6.28
C LYS A 72 3.44 4.02 6.46
N MET A 73 3.36 4.79 7.55
CA MET A 73 4.44 5.67 7.96
C MET A 73 5.59 4.83 8.51
N LEU A 74 6.76 4.92 7.89
CA LEU A 74 7.92 4.11 8.23
C LEU A 74 8.75 4.80 9.32
N ASN A 75 9.26 5.99 9.03
CA ASN A 75 10.16 6.72 9.92
C ASN A 75 10.23 8.22 9.58
N ILE A 76 10.86 8.98 10.47
CA ILE A 76 11.19 10.38 10.28
C ILE A 76 12.65 10.48 9.80
N GLY A 77 12.86 11.04 8.60
CA GLY A 77 14.17 11.30 8.03
C GLY A 77 14.52 12.79 8.05
N GLY A 78 15.81 13.10 7.93
CA GLY A 78 16.33 14.45 7.70
C GLY A 78 17.00 14.53 6.34
N MET A 79 16.84 15.66 5.66
CA MET A 79 17.55 15.96 4.42
C MET A 79 18.08 17.38 4.47
N ASP A 80 19.35 17.55 4.10
CA ASP A 80 19.98 18.86 3.99
C ASP A 80 19.50 19.53 2.70
N GLY A 81 18.84 20.67 2.84
CA GLY A 81 18.41 21.51 1.73
C GLY A 81 19.19 22.81 1.66
N LYS A 82 18.95 23.58 0.60
CA LYS A 82 19.55 24.93 0.39
C LYS A 82 19.35 25.89 1.57
N TRP A 83 18.34 25.65 2.40
CA TRP A 83 17.94 26.49 3.53
C TRP A 83 18.09 25.78 4.90
N GLY A 84 18.94 24.75 4.96
CA GLY A 84 19.18 23.97 6.17
C GLY A 84 18.49 22.60 6.16
N ARG A 85 18.62 21.89 7.28
CA ARG A 85 18.10 20.53 7.46
C ARG A 85 16.58 20.55 7.60
N ARG A 86 15.89 19.75 6.79
CA ARG A 86 14.43 19.59 6.80
C ARG A 86 14.05 18.16 7.14
N LEU A 87 13.07 18.03 8.03
CA LEU A 87 12.51 16.73 8.38
C LEU A 87 11.42 16.33 7.37
N PHE A 88 11.25 15.03 7.20
CA PHE A 88 10.17 14.44 6.42
C PHE A 88 9.78 13.09 7.01
N ILE A 89 8.56 12.63 6.72
CA ILE A 89 8.12 11.27 7.03
C ILE A 89 8.22 10.43 5.76
N ASN A 90 8.89 9.29 5.84
CA ASN A 90 8.82 8.25 4.81
C ASN A 90 7.50 7.51 4.96
N VAL A 91 6.70 7.48 3.90
CA VAL A 91 5.41 6.79 3.86
C VAL A 91 5.42 5.80 2.71
N GLN A 92 5.17 4.54 3.02
CA GLN A 92 4.99 3.50 2.00
C GLN A 92 3.54 3.48 1.54
N ALA A 93 3.29 3.68 0.26
CA ALA A 93 1.97 3.60 -0.37
C ALA A 93 2.14 3.04 -1.78
N ASN A 94 1.29 2.09 -2.20
CA ASN A 94 1.36 1.44 -3.53
C ASN A 94 2.80 0.99 -3.89
N ASP A 95 3.48 0.33 -2.94
CA ASP A 95 4.86 -0.17 -3.10
C ASP A 95 5.94 0.90 -3.36
N GLN A 96 5.56 2.18 -3.32
CA GLN A 96 6.46 3.33 -3.39
C GLN A 96 6.69 3.94 -2.01
N THR A 97 7.91 4.43 -1.77
CA THR A 97 8.20 5.26 -0.58
C THR A 97 8.08 6.73 -0.96
N LEU A 98 7.01 7.36 -0.50
CA LEU A 98 6.72 8.77 -0.66
C LEU A 98 7.28 9.56 0.54
N LYS A 99 7.67 10.82 0.30
CA LYS A 99 8.17 11.71 1.35
C LYS A 99 7.15 12.80 1.64
N LEU A 100 6.65 12.81 2.88
CA LEU A 100 5.85 13.93 3.39
C LEU A 100 6.78 14.95 4.03
N PHE A 101 7.01 16.06 3.34
CA PHE A 101 7.83 17.16 3.86
C PHE A 101 6.99 18.11 4.71
N GLY A 102 7.59 18.62 5.79
CA GLY A 102 6.96 19.63 6.63
C GLY A 102 7.90 20.11 7.73
N ASN A 103 7.50 21.16 8.43
CA ASN A 103 8.11 21.51 9.71
C ASN A 103 7.63 20.53 10.81
N GLY A 104 8.25 20.58 11.99
CA GLY A 104 7.90 19.67 13.10
C GLY A 104 6.40 19.68 13.45
N LYS A 105 5.74 20.85 13.39
CA LYS A 105 4.30 20.97 13.63
C LYS A 105 3.47 20.26 12.56
N GLN A 106 3.80 20.42 11.28
CA GLN A 106 3.10 19.77 10.17
C GLN A 106 3.26 18.25 10.21
N LEU A 107 4.45 17.76 10.58
CA LEU A 107 4.68 16.33 10.76
C LEU A 107 3.89 15.78 11.97
N ALA A 108 3.77 16.56 13.05
CA ALA A 108 2.96 16.20 14.23
C ALA A 108 1.48 16.11 13.90
N GLU A 109 0.98 17.08 13.13
CA GLU A 109 -0.40 17.10 12.65
C GLU A 109 -0.68 15.88 11.77
N ALA A 110 0.25 15.46 10.91
CA ALA A 110 0.09 14.26 10.09
C ALA A 110 0.04 12.97 10.92
N ILE A 111 0.90 12.82 11.92
CA ILE A 111 0.90 11.66 12.83
C ILE A 111 -0.40 11.64 13.66
N THR A 112 -0.85 12.80 14.11
CA THR A 112 -2.13 12.95 14.83
C THR A 112 -3.31 12.61 13.94
N ALA A 113 -3.31 13.08 12.69
CA ALA A 113 -4.35 12.76 11.70
C ALA A 113 -4.40 11.27 11.37
N ALA A 114 -3.26 10.57 11.40
CA ALA A 114 -3.22 9.11 11.31
C ALA A 114 -3.81 8.38 12.54
N GLY A 115 -4.06 9.11 13.64
CA GLY A 115 -4.65 8.58 14.87
C GLY A 115 -3.65 8.33 16.01
N PHE A 116 -2.42 8.80 15.91
CA PHE A 116 -1.33 8.47 16.84
C PHE A 116 -0.78 9.71 17.59
N SER A 117 -1.64 10.46 18.27
CA SER A 117 -1.29 11.74 18.92
C SER A 117 -0.13 11.62 19.94
N ASN A 118 0.03 10.47 20.59
CA ASN A 118 1.10 10.19 21.54
C ASN A 118 2.51 10.20 20.92
N LEU A 119 2.63 9.97 19.62
CA LEU A 119 3.90 9.99 18.89
C LEU A 119 4.18 11.35 18.24
N ALA A 120 3.17 12.22 18.15
CA ALA A 120 3.29 13.55 17.57
C ALA A 120 4.17 14.48 18.43
N GLU A 121 4.32 14.23 19.72
CA GLU A 121 5.17 15.01 20.63
C GLU A 121 6.66 14.66 20.53
N LYS A 122 7.01 13.53 19.90
CA LYS A 122 8.37 12.97 19.89
C LYS A 122 9.03 13.03 18.52
N ILE A 123 8.85 14.11 17.78
CA ILE A 123 9.37 14.22 16.41
C ILE A 123 10.86 14.45 16.43
N ALA A 124 11.60 13.39 16.12
CA ALA A 124 13.04 13.40 15.97
C ALA A 124 13.44 12.60 14.73
N GLU A 125 14.52 13.01 14.08
CA GLU A 125 15.11 12.23 13.00
C GLU A 125 15.54 10.85 13.50
N GLY A 126 15.34 9.83 12.66
CA GLY A 126 15.63 8.44 12.98
C GLY A 126 14.49 7.73 13.73
N LEU A 127 13.46 8.45 14.20
CA LEU A 127 12.31 7.83 14.86
C LEU A 127 11.61 6.86 13.91
N GLN A 128 11.51 5.60 14.33
CA GLN A 128 10.72 4.59 13.65
C GLN A 128 9.26 4.70 14.07
N LEU A 129 8.36 4.81 13.09
CA LEU A 129 6.92 4.94 13.29
C LEU A 129 6.25 3.58 13.07
N ASN A 130 6.47 2.97 11.91
CA ASN A 130 5.78 1.75 11.47
C ASN A 130 4.24 1.80 11.64
N LEU A 131 3.63 2.98 11.47
CA LEU A 131 2.23 3.22 11.76
C LEU A 131 1.38 3.02 10.49
N PRO A 132 0.32 2.21 10.54
CA PRO A 132 -0.61 2.09 9.43
C PRO A 132 -1.48 3.36 9.33
N CYS A 133 -1.63 3.89 8.13
CA CYS A 133 -2.42 5.07 7.84
C CYS A 133 -3.09 4.95 6.47
N ARG A 134 -3.80 5.99 6.06
CA ARG A 134 -4.26 6.18 4.67
C ARG A 134 -3.73 7.50 4.15
N VAL A 135 -3.49 7.60 2.85
CA VAL A 135 -3.03 8.85 2.24
C VAL A 135 -3.81 9.17 0.98
N VAL A 136 -4.08 10.45 0.77
CA VAL A 136 -4.52 10.98 -0.52
C VAL A 136 -3.27 11.48 -1.23
N THR A 137 -3.04 10.97 -2.43
CA THR A 137 -1.89 11.34 -3.25
C THR A 137 -2.30 12.15 -4.46
N LYS A 138 -1.50 13.13 -4.83
CA LYS A 138 -1.70 13.96 -6.01
C LYS A 138 -0.41 14.01 -6.84
N PRO A 139 -0.47 13.83 -8.17
CA PRO A 139 0.67 14.08 -9.03
C PRO A 139 1.18 15.52 -8.85
N SER A 140 2.49 15.68 -8.85
CA SER A 140 3.15 16.99 -8.89
C SER A 140 2.74 17.76 -10.15
N THR A 141 2.90 19.08 -10.14
CA THR A 141 2.53 19.96 -11.27
C THR A 141 3.25 19.58 -12.58
N ASP A 142 4.43 18.99 -12.47
CA ASP A 142 5.25 18.47 -13.58
C ASP A 142 5.00 16.99 -13.89
N GLY A 143 4.10 16.32 -13.17
CA GLY A 143 3.74 14.90 -13.33
C GLY A 143 4.83 13.92 -12.93
N ARG A 144 6.00 14.38 -12.45
CA ARG A 144 7.17 13.52 -12.20
C ARG A 144 7.18 12.83 -10.85
N PHE A 145 6.45 13.40 -9.88
CA PHE A 145 6.45 12.92 -8.50
C PHE A 145 5.02 12.76 -8.00
N LEU A 146 4.80 11.79 -7.13
CA LEU A 146 3.54 11.60 -6.43
C LEU A 146 3.67 12.23 -5.03
N ASN A 147 2.88 13.25 -4.76
CA ASN A 147 2.92 13.99 -3.49
C ASN A 147 1.81 13.50 -2.56
N ILE A 148 2.09 13.46 -1.27
CA ILE A 148 1.08 13.23 -0.24
C ILE A 148 0.36 14.56 0.00
N GLU A 149 -0.91 14.63 -0.37
CA GLU A 149 -1.77 15.79 -0.10
C GLU A 149 -2.33 15.74 1.31
N ARG A 150 -2.73 14.54 1.77
CA ARG A 150 -3.38 14.37 3.06
C ARG A 150 -3.09 13.02 3.67
N VAL A 151 -2.99 12.99 4.99
CA VAL A 151 -2.95 11.77 5.80
C VAL A 151 -4.29 11.59 6.51
N LEU A 152 -4.78 10.35 6.51
CA LEU A 152 -6.02 9.93 7.11
C LEU A 152 -5.76 8.76 8.08
N PRO A 153 -6.60 8.58 9.10
CA PRO A 153 -6.48 7.46 10.02
C PRO A 153 -6.78 6.14 9.31
N ASN A 154 -6.14 5.06 9.75
CA ASN A 154 -6.59 3.73 9.35
C ASN A 154 -7.84 3.37 10.17
N PRO A 155 -9.00 3.08 9.54
CA PRO A 155 -10.24 2.71 10.24
C PRO A 155 -10.07 1.49 11.16
N GLN A 156 -9.14 0.57 10.84
CA GLN A 156 -8.87 -0.60 11.67
C GLN A 156 -8.20 -0.26 13.01
N VAL A 157 -7.45 0.84 13.09
CA VAL A 157 -6.76 1.27 14.33
C VAL A 157 -7.75 1.82 15.36
N ARG A 158 -8.93 2.28 14.94
CA ARG A 158 -9.99 2.74 15.85
C ARG A 158 -10.83 1.62 16.46
N GLY A 159 -10.69 0.37 15.98
CA GLY A 159 -11.54 -0.75 16.37
C GLY A 159 -11.05 -1.59 17.57
N ASN A 160 -9.86 -1.35 18.11
CA ASN A 160 -9.27 -2.22 19.14
C ASN A 160 -9.53 -1.76 20.59
N HIS A 161 -10.44 -0.82 20.81
CA HIS A 161 -10.85 -0.41 22.15
C HIS A 161 -12.35 -0.64 22.37
N ASP A 162 -12.79 -1.89 22.20
CA ASP A 162 -14.09 -2.34 22.73
C ASP A 162 -13.84 -3.17 24.00
N PRO A 163 -14.02 -2.61 25.21
CA PRO A 163 -14.04 -3.40 26.42
C PRO A 163 -15.39 -4.12 26.45
N ARG A 164 -15.44 -5.36 25.95
CA ARG A 164 -16.63 -6.21 26.14
C ARG A 164 -16.94 -6.30 27.64
N PRO A 165 -18.11 -5.85 28.12
CA PRO A 165 -18.58 -6.29 29.42
C PRO A 165 -19.00 -7.76 29.29
N ARG A 166 -18.63 -8.54 30.31
CA ARG A 166 -19.11 -9.91 30.51
C ARG A 166 -20.59 -9.92 30.87
#